data_AF-A0A660ZQY3-F1
#
_entry.id   AF-A0A660ZQY3-F1
#
_cell.length_a   1.000
_cell.length_b   1.000
_cell.length_c   1.000
_cell.angle_alpha   90.00
_cell.angle_beta   90.00
_cell.angle_gamma   90.00
#
_symmetry.space_group_name_H-M   'P 1'
#
loop_
_entity.id
_entity.type
_entity.pdbx_description
1 polymer ?
#
loop_
_entity_poly.entity_id
_entity_poly.type
_entity_poly.pdbx_seq_one_letter_code
_entity_poly.pdbx_strand_id
1 'polypeptide(L)'
;EHLAPAAFYEQDSSDRAWRRLARRMARSGTSLELLSRVARADHLGRTTDEAKQRVFPAGDHFIERARVLGLDHSPPADVVQGRHLLERGLKPGPEIGLILNRCRSVQDETGWTDAERILGQVMGGE
;
A
#
# COMPACT_ATOMS: atom_id res chain seq x y z
N GLU A 1 -4.42 12.65 -5.31
CA GLU A 1 -4.52 12.57 -3.82
C GLU A 1 -3.35 13.28 -3.13
N HIS A 2 -3.03 14.55 -3.42
CA HIS A 2 -1.89 15.24 -2.76
C HIS A 2 -2.10 15.48 -1.25
N LEU A 3 -3.36 15.40 -0.79
CA LEU A 3 -3.74 15.52 0.62
C LEU A 3 -3.47 14.26 1.44
N ALA A 4 -3.14 13.12 0.81
CA ALA A 4 -2.96 11.85 1.51
C ALA A 4 -1.91 11.91 2.62
N PRO A 5 -0.76 12.61 2.49
CA PRO A 5 0.20 12.73 3.58
C PRO A 5 -0.33 13.41 4.84
N ALA A 6 -1.08 14.50 4.69
CA ALA A 6 -1.72 15.18 5.82
C ALA A 6 -2.79 14.30 6.47
N ALA A 7 -3.68 13.71 5.66
CA ALA A 7 -4.75 12.85 6.15
C ALA A 7 -4.23 11.59 6.87
N PHE A 8 -3.19 10.94 6.34
CA PHE A 8 -2.61 9.73 6.96
C PHE A 8 -1.90 10.02 8.27
N TYR A 9 -1.28 11.20 8.36
CA TYR A 9 -0.66 11.69 9.58
C TYR A 9 -1.72 12.02 10.65
N GLU A 10 -2.75 12.78 10.31
CA GLU A 10 -3.82 13.18 11.24
C GLU A 10 -4.63 11.99 11.74
N GLN A 11 -4.85 10.97 10.91
CA GLN A 11 -5.70 9.82 11.23
C GLN A 11 -4.93 8.66 11.87
N ASP A 12 -3.62 8.80 12.10
CA ASP A 12 -2.74 7.70 12.52
C ASP A 12 -3.03 6.39 11.77
N SER A 13 -2.99 6.48 10.44
CA SER A 13 -3.49 5.42 9.57
C SER A 13 -2.75 4.09 9.76
N SER A 14 -3.52 3.01 9.94
CA SER A 14 -2.99 1.65 10.13
C SER A 14 -2.16 1.14 8.95
N ASP A 15 -1.29 0.16 9.18
CA ASP A 15 -0.45 -0.48 8.15
C ASP A 15 -1.26 -1.05 6.97
N ARG A 16 -2.49 -1.51 7.23
CA ARG A 16 -3.45 -1.90 6.19
C ARG A 16 -3.75 -0.75 5.23
N ALA A 17 -3.98 0.44 5.75
CA ALA A 17 -4.26 1.63 4.94
C ALA A 17 -3.04 2.01 4.09
N TRP A 18 -1.83 1.91 4.66
CA TRP A 18 -0.57 2.13 3.95
C TRP A 18 -0.36 1.17 2.78
N ARG A 19 -0.52 -0.14 3.00
CA ARG A 19 -0.42 -1.16 1.92
C ARG A 19 -1.42 -0.89 0.80
N ARG A 20 -2.67 -0.55 1.16
CA ARG A 20 -3.71 -0.20 0.18
C ARG A 20 -3.37 1.06 -0.60
N LEU A 21 -2.85 2.10 0.06
CA LEU A 21 -2.42 3.34 -0.62
C LEU A 21 -1.29 3.06 -1.60
N ALA A 22 -0.27 2.30 -1.19
CA ALA A 22 0.84 1.91 -2.07
C ALA A 22 0.35 1.17 -3.32
N ARG A 23 -0.61 0.25 -3.18
CA ARG A 23 -1.21 -0.43 -4.34
C ARG A 23 -2.02 0.50 -5.24
N ARG A 24 -2.69 1.51 -4.70
CA ARG A 24 -3.39 2.52 -5.52
C ARG A 24 -2.37 3.34 -6.33
N MET A 25 -1.31 3.82 -5.68
CA MET A 25 -0.25 4.60 -6.35
C MET A 25 0.44 3.82 -7.46
N ALA A 26 0.79 2.55 -7.20
CA ALA A 26 1.41 1.72 -8.22
C ALA A 26 0.51 1.50 -9.45
N ARG A 27 -0.82 1.39 -9.29
CA ARG A 27 -1.75 1.30 -10.42
C ARG A 27 -1.80 2.56 -11.27
N SER A 28 -1.51 3.72 -10.68
CA SER A 28 -1.36 4.99 -11.41
C SER A 28 0.06 5.23 -11.93
N GLY A 29 0.99 4.27 -11.79
CA GLY A 29 2.39 4.43 -12.19
C GLY A 29 3.19 5.36 -11.29
N THR A 30 2.76 5.56 -10.04
CA THR A 30 3.40 6.43 -9.04
C THR A 30 3.79 5.66 -7.78
N SER A 31 4.45 6.34 -6.85
CA SER A 31 4.90 5.78 -5.57
C SER A 31 4.55 6.70 -4.40
N LEU A 32 4.65 6.20 -3.17
CA LEU A 32 4.46 7.03 -1.97
C LEU A 32 5.54 8.11 -1.86
N GLU A 33 6.74 7.83 -2.35
CA GLU A 33 7.81 8.82 -2.45
C GLU A 33 7.45 9.99 -3.38
N LEU A 34 7.01 9.70 -4.61
CA LEU A 34 6.58 10.74 -5.54
C LEU A 34 5.40 11.53 -4.98
N LEU A 35 4.46 10.85 -4.33
CA LEU A 35 3.33 11.48 -3.65
C LEU A 35 3.80 12.46 -2.55
N SER A 36 4.77 12.05 -1.73
CA SER A 36 5.35 12.91 -0.68
C SER A 36 6.06 14.13 -1.28
N ARG A 37 6.82 13.96 -2.37
CA ARG A 37 7.48 15.08 -3.07
C ARG A 37 6.47 16.10 -3.60
N VAL A 38 5.38 15.64 -4.23
CA VAL A 38 4.32 16.52 -4.74
C VAL A 38 3.60 17.22 -3.59
N ALA A 39 3.23 16.51 -2.53
CA ALA A 39 2.58 17.10 -1.35
C ALA A 39 3.48 18.14 -0.67
N ARG A 40 4.80 17.90 -0.60
CA ARG A 40 5.76 18.87 -0.09
C ARG A 40 5.83 20.12 -0.97
N ALA A 41 5.90 19.95 -2.29
CA ALA A 41 5.93 21.09 -3.21
C ALA A 41 4.67 21.95 -3.08
N ASP A 42 3.50 21.32 -3.00
CA ASP A 42 2.21 21.98 -2.77
C ASP A 42 2.17 22.71 -1.41
N HIS A 43 2.60 22.07 -0.33
CA HIS A 43 2.64 22.67 1.01
C HIS A 43 3.59 23.88 1.07
N LEU A 44 4.82 23.72 0.58
CA LEU A 44 5.87 24.74 0.64
C LEU A 44 5.65 25.91 -0.34
N GLY A 45 4.75 25.76 -1.31
CA GLY A 45 4.35 26.84 -2.20
C GLY A 45 3.35 27.82 -1.58
N ARG A 46 2.86 27.56 -0.36
CA ARG A 46 1.87 28.40 0.33
C ARG A 46 2.52 29.59 1.05
N THR A 47 1.67 30.52 1.51
CA THR A 47 2.08 31.71 2.27
C THR A 47 1.86 31.57 3.78
N THR A 48 1.61 30.35 4.27
CA THR A 48 1.52 30.06 5.71
C THR A 48 2.89 30.18 6.38
N ASP A 49 2.91 30.34 7.70
CA ASP A 49 4.16 30.56 8.42
C ASP A 49 5.05 29.31 8.42
N GLU A 50 4.46 28.11 8.43
CA GLU A 50 5.17 26.84 8.29
C GLU A 50 5.84 26.72 6.92
N ALA A 51 5.13 27.11 5.85
CA ALA A 51 5.67 27.10 4.49
C ALA A 51 6.84 28.08 4.34
N LYS A 52 6.72 29.30 4.90
CA LYS A 52 7.81 30.28 4.95
C LYS A 52 9.02 29.76 5.73
N GLN A 53 8.79 29.00 6.79
CA GLN A 53 9.83 28.33 7.57
C GLN A 53 10.34 27.03 6.93
N ARG A 54 9.80 26.65 5.77
CA ARG A 54 10.12 25.44 5.01
C ARG A 54 9.89 24.12 5.74
N VAL A 55 8.91 24.08 6.64
CA VAL A 55 8.60 22.90 7.46
C VAL A 55 7.35 22.20 6.93
N PHE A 56 7.34 20.88 6.89
CA PHE A 56 6.14 20.10 6.58
C PHE A 56 6.11 18.78 7.38
N PRO A 57 5.80 18.83 8.69
CA PRO A 57 5.93 17.67 9.58
C PRO A 57 5.12 16.45 9.13
N ALA A 58 3.92 16.65 8.61
CA ALA A 58 3.10 15.56 8.08
C ALA A 58 3.76 14.89 6.86
N GLY A 59 4.40 15.66 5.98
CA GLY A 59 5.14 15.11 4.84
C GLY A 59 6.41 14.37 5.25
N ASP A 60 7.13 14.87 6.26
CA ASP A 60 8.30 14.22 6.86
C ASP A 60 7.92 12.87 7.48
N HIS A 61 6.89 12.86 8.34
CA HIS A 61 6.38 11.63 8.95
C HIS A 61 5.88 10.64 7.90
N PHE A 62 5.17 11.13 6.87
CA PHE A 62 4.58 10.26 5.86
C PHE A 62 5.63 9.44 5.10
N ILE A 63 6.71 10.08 4.64
CA ILE A 63 7.74 9.36 3.89
C ILE A 63 8.55 8.44 4.80
N GLU A 64 8.79 8.84 6.04
CA GLU A 64 9.48 7.98 7.00
C GLU A 64 8.68 6.73 7.33
N ARG A 65 7.37 6.87 7.58
CA ARG A 65 6.49 5.72 7.81
C ARG A 65 6.43 4.80 6.59
N ALA A 66 6.38 5.35 5.38
CA ALA A 66 6.42 4.56 4.16
C ALA A 66 7.71 3.74 4.05
N ARG A 67 8.87 4.32 4.40
CA ARG A 67 10.17 3.62 4.41
C ARG A 67 10.25 2.52 5.44
N VAL A 68 9.79 2.78 6.67
CA VAL A 68 9.73 1.77 7.75
C VAL A 68 8.91 0.55 7.31
N LEU A 69 7.84 0.75 6.55
CA LEU A 69 7.01 -0.32 6.01
C LEU A 69 7.52 -0.92 4.69
N GLY A 70 8.59 -0.36 4.09
CA GLY A 70 9.11 -0.77 2.78
C GLY A 70 8.16 -0.50 1.62
N LEU A 71 7.35 0.57 1.71
CA LEU A 71 6.29 0.93 0.77
C LEU A 71 6.55 2.22 -0.02
N ASP A 72 7.70 2.85 0.20
CA ASP A 72 8.07 4.14 -0.39
C ASP A 72 8.13 4.10 -1.92
N HIS A 73 8.70 3.04 -2.50
CA HIS A 73 8.86 2.88 -3.94
C HIS A 73 7.80 1.97 -4.58
N SER A 74 7.35 0.92 -3.89
CA SER A 74 6.42 -0.08 -4.44
C SER A 74 5.52 -0.70 -3.36
N PRO A 75 4.32 -1.19 -3.70
CA PRO A 75 3.51 -1.98 -2.78
C PRO A 75 4.17 -3.31 -2.43
N PRO A 76 3.66 -4.03 -1.42
CA PRO A 76 4.12 -5.39 -1.14
C PRO A 76 3.92 -6.27 -2.38
N ALA A 77 4.93 -7.06 -2.72
CA ALA A 77 4.78 -8.11 -3.71
C ALA A 77 3.75 -9.14 -3.22
N ASP A 78 2.92 -9.65 -4.13
CA ASP A 78 1.98 -10.71 -3.78
C ASP A 78 2.74 -12.00 -3.48
N VAL A 79 2.51 -12.53 -2.27
CA VAL A 79 3.13 -13.79 -1.86
C VAL A 79 2.37 -14.99 -2.42
N VAL A 80 1.06 -14.84 -2.68
CA VAL A 80 0.27 -15.86 -3.39
C VAL A 80 0.32 -15.59 -4.88
N GLN A 81 0.73 -16.58 -5.67
CA GLN A 81 0.88 -16.48 -7.12
C GLN A 81 0.11 -17.58 -7.83
N GLY A 82 -0.13 -17.40 -9.13
CA GLY A 82 -0.88 -18.38 -9.94
C GLY A 82 -0.34 -19.81 -9.86
N ARG A 83 0.99 -19.98 -9.81
CA ARG A 83 1.63 -21.31 -9.65
C ARG A 83 1.13 -22.07 -8.42
N HIS A 84 0.89 -21.39 -7.29
CA HIS A 84 0.41 -22.04 -6.07
C HIS A 84 -1.00 -22.61 -6.25
N LEU A 85 -1.83 -21.99 -7.10
CA LEU A 85 -3.17 -22.48 -7.42
C LEU A 85 -3.13 -23.62 -8.44
N LEU A 86 -2.23 -23.55 -9.43
CA LEU A 86 -2.03 -24.60 -10.41
C LEU A 86 -1.50 -25.90 -9.77
N GLU A 87 -0.55 -25.78 -8.83
CA GLU A 87 -0.03 -26.91 -8.03
C GLU A 87 -1.11 -27.61 -7.21
N ARG A 88 -2.20 -26.90 -6.88
CA ARG A 88 -3.39 -27.43 -6.19
C ARG A 88 -4.44 -28.01 -7.14
N GLY A 89 -4.15 -28.07 -8.44
CA GLY A 89 -5.04 -28.66 -9.45
C GLY A 89 -6.08 -27.71 -10.04
N LEU A 90 -6.04 -26.40 -9.72
CA LEU A 90 -6.92 -25.43 -10.36
C LEU A 90 -6.53 -25.27 -11.84
N LYS A 91 -7.53 -25.16 -12.71
CA LYS A 91 -7.32 -24.92 -14.14
C LYS A 91 -7.19 -23.42 -14.43
N PRO A 92 -6.36 -23.01 -15.40
CA PRO A 92 -6.31 -21.63 -15.86
C PRO A 92 -7.70 -21.08 -16.24
N GLY A 93 -8.08 -19.94 -15.67
CA GLY A 93 -9.37 -19.30 -15.93
C GLY A 93 -9.63 -18.07 -15.05
N PRO A 94 -10.76 -17.37 -15.23
CA PRO A 94 -11.11 -16.16 -14.48
C PRO A 94 -11.14 -16.35 -12.95
N GLU A 95 -11.47 -17.56 -12.50
CA GLU A 95 -11.50 -17.94 -11.08
C GLU A 95 -10.15 -17.77 -10.39
N ILE A 96 -9.03 -18.08 -11.06
CA ILE A 96 -7.67 -17.84 -10.55
C ILE A 96 -7.50 -16.36 -10.18
N GLY A 97 -7.93 -15.45 -11.05
CA GLY A 97 -7.84 -14.01 -10.81
C GLY A 97 -8.66 -13.58 -9.59
N LEU A 98 -9.86 -14.14 -9.41
CA LEU A 98 -10.71 -13.85 -8.25
C LEU A 98 -10.05 -14.31 -6.94
N ILE A 99 -9.48 -15.52 -6.92
CA ILE A 99 -8.79 -16.06 -5.75
C ILE A 99 -7.54 -15.23 -5.42
N LEU A 100 -6.72 -14.89 -6.42
CA LEU A 100 -5.54 -14.05 -6.22
C LEU A 100 -5.91 -12.66 -5.68
N ASN A 101 -6.98 -12.05 -6.18
CA ASN A 101 -7.47 -10.76 -5.66
C ASN A 101 -7.91 -10.87 -4.18
N ARG A 102 -8.54 -11.99 -3.80
CA ARG A 102 -8.93 -12.24 -2.40
C ARG A 102 -7.70 -12.48 -1.52
N CYS A 103 -6.73 -13.25 -1.99
CA CYS A 103 -5.45 -13.47 -1.30
C CYS A 103 -4.70 -12.15 -1.08
N ARG A 104 -4.61 -11.31 -2.11
CA ARG A 104 -4.03 -9.96 -2.01
C ARG A 104 -4.74 -9.10 -0.97
N SER A 105 -6.07 -9.17 -0.91
CA SER A 105 -6.85 -8.45 0.09
C SER A 105 -6.50 -8.93 1.51
N VAL A 106 -6.46 -10.24 1.74
CA VAL A 106 -6.05 -10.82 3.03
C VAL A 106 -4.61 -10.41 3.38
N GLN A 107 -3.69 -10.43 2.42
CA GLN A 107 -2.31 -9.98 2.61
C GLN A 107 -2.25 -8.51 3.07
N ASP A 108 -3.01 -7.62 2.42
CA ASP A 108 -3.04 -6.20 2.79
C ASP A 108 -3.65 -5.99 4.19
N GLU A 109 -4.66 -6.78 4.55
CA GLU A 109 -5.33 -6.72 5.85
C GLU A 109 -4.45 -7.21 6.99
N THR A 110 -3.80 -8.34 6.80
CA THR A 110 -3.07 -9.05 7.86
C THR A 110 -1.58 -8.71 7.90
N GLY A 111 -1.01 -8.25 6.78
CA GLY A 111 0.43 -8.11 6.60
C GLY A 111 1.17 -9.45 6.52
N TRP A 112 0.46 -10.58 6.37
CA TRP A 112 1.11 -11.89 6.28
C TRP A 112 1.97 -12.02 5.04
N THR A 113 3.11 -12.69 5.20
CA THR A 113 4.07 -12.95 4.13
C THR A 113 4.17 -14.44 3.77
N ASP A 114 3.30 -15.26 4.33
CA ASP A 114 3.23 -16.70 4.10
C ASP A 114 2.08 -17.04 3.15
N ALA A 115 2.41 -17.62 2.00
CA ALA A 115 1.45 -17.95 0.95
C ALA A 115 0.47 -19.05 1.38
N GLU A 116 0.94 -20.06 2.11
CA GLU A 116 0.13 -21.19 2.57
C GLU A 116 -0.91 -20.73 3.59
N ARG A 117 -0.51 -19.87 4.52
CA ARG A 117 -1.40 -19.27 5.51
C ARG A 117 -2.51 -18.44 4.87
N ILE A 118 -2.18 -17.64 3.86
CA ILE A 118 -3.18 -16.83 3.13
C ILE A 118 -4.10 -17.73 2.31
N LEU A 119 -3.56 -18.73 1.61
CA LEU A 119 -4.35 -19.68 0.83
C LEU A 119 -5.29 -20.49 1.72
N GLY A 120 -4.83 -20.94 2.88
CA GLY A 120 -5.65 -21.62 3.88
C GLY A 120 -6.84 -20.76 4.32
N GLN A 121 -6.62 -19.46 4.61
CA GLN A 121 -7.69 -18.53 4.97
C GLN A 121 -8.69 -18.30 3.83
N VAL A 122 -8.22 -18.22 2.58
CA VAL A 122 -9.07 -17.88 1.42
C VAL A 122 -9.85 -19.08 0.90
N MET A 123 -9.23 -20.26 0.89
CA MET A 123 -9.79 -21.48 0.29
C MET A 123 -10.39 -22.45 1.32
N GLY A 124 -9.92 -22.40 2.57
CA GLY A 124 -10.36 -23.28 3.65
C GLY A 124 -11.38 -22.65 4.59
N GLY A 125 -12.04 -21.56 4.18
CA GLY A 125 -13.03 -20.90 5.02
C GLY A 125 -14.24 -21.79 5.31
N GLU A 126 -14.36 -22.20 6.58
CA GLU A 126 -15.64 -22.33 7.29
C GLU A 126 -16.34 -20.97 7.38
#